data_AF-A0A1M6UHC0-F1
#
_entry.id   AF-A0A1M6UHC0-F1
#
_cell.length_a   1.000
_cell.length_b   1.000
_cell.length_c   1.000
_cell.angle_alpha   90.00
_cell.angle_beta   90.00
_cell.angle_gamma   90.00
#
_symmetry.space_group_name_H-M   'P 1'
#
loop_
_entity.id
_entity.type
_entity.pdbx_description
1 polymer ?
#
loop_
_entity_poly.entity_id
_entity_poly.type
_entity_poly.pdbx_seq_one_letter_code
_entity_poly.pdbx_strand_id
1 'polypeptide(L)' 'MARQKKEIHKVEMTDGKRAIIQQLFQEYNIESATDIQDALKDLLGGTIKQMMETEMDEHEPVRLAV' A
#
# COMPACT_ATOMS: atom_id res chain seq x y z
N MET A 1 28.56 7.53 20.31
CA MET A 1 27.41 8.00 19.51
C MET A 1 26.19 7.16 19.90
N ALA A 2 25.19 7.75 20.54
CA ALA A 2 23.96 7.05 20.92
C ALA A 2 23.06 6.92 19.69
N ARG A 3 22.72 5.70 19.29
CA ARG A 3 21.73 5.44 18.23
C ARG A 3 20.38 5.95 18.75
N GLN A 4 19.84 7.04 18.19
CA GLN A 4 18.45 7.42 18.43
C GLN A 4 17.58 6.27 17.95
N LYS A 5 16.91 5.58 18.89
CA LYS A 5 15.86 4.61 18.54
C LYS A 5 14.78 5.41 17.84
N LYS A 6 14.52 5.11 16.55
CA LYS A 6 13.32 5.60 15.86
C LYS A 6 12.13 5.31 16.77
N GLU A 7 11.35 6.33 17.11
CA GLU A 7 10.09 6.13 17.81
C GLU A 7 9.26 5.16 16.97
N ILE A 8 9.08 3.95 17.49
CA ILE A 8 8.25 2.96 16.84
C ILE A 8 6.83 3.47 17.03
N HIS A 9 6.25 4.01 15.96
CA HIS A 9 4.84 4.34 15.93
C HIS A 9 4.07 3.05 16.23
N LYS A 10 3.47 2.98 17.43
CA LYS A 10 2.71 1.80 17.84
C LYS A 10 1.45 1.77 16.99
N VAL A 11 1.36 0.79 16.10
CA VAL A 11 0.17 0.63 15.27
C VAL A 11 -0.96 0.14 16.17
N GLU A 12 -1.96 0.98 16.42
CA GLU A 12 -3.21 0.51 17.01
C GLU A 12 -3.92 -0.40 16.00
N MET A 13 -4.14 -1.65 16.39
CA MET A 13 -4.86 -2.62 15.56
C MET A 13 -6.37 -2.44 15.71
N THR A 14 -6.98 -1.90 14.65
CA THR A 14 -8.43 -1.86 14.46
C THR A 14 -8.90 -3.09 13.69
N ASP A 15 -10.21 -3.35 13.67
CA ASP A 15 -10.76 -4.46 12.89
C ASP A 15 -10.51 -4.30 11.39
N GLY A 16 -10.57 -3.06 10.88
CA GLY A 16 -10.21 -2.77 9.49
C GLY A 16 -8.75 -3.11 9.17
N LYS A 17 -7.80 -2.76 10.05
CA LYS A 17 -6.39 -3.13 9.86
C LYS A 17 -6.17 -4.65 9.93
N ARG A 18 -6.89 -5.36 10.79
CA ARG A 18 -6.86 -6.83 10.86
C ARG A 18 -7.37 -7.47 9.57
N ALA A 19 -8.49 -6.97 9.03
CA ALA A 19 -9.06 -7.47 7.78
C ALA A 19 -8.10 -7.31 6.60
N ILE A 20 -7.47 -6.14 6.46
CA ILE A 20 -6.47 -5.89 5.41
C ILE A 20 -5.29 -6.86 5.51
N ILE A 21 -4.77 -7.09 6.72
CA ILE A 21 -3.66 -8.03 6.92
C ILE A 21 -4.10 -9.46 6.57
N GLN A 22 -5.32 -9.88 6.94
CA GLN A 22 -5.82 -11.22 6.58
C GLN A 22 -5.93 -11.40 5.06
N GLN A 23 -6.45 -10.41 4.34
CA GLN A 23 -6.55 -10.43 2.88
C GLN A 23 -5.17 -10.52 2.24
N LEU A 24 -4.20 -9.72 2.71
CA LEU A 24 -2.82 -9.77 2.22
C LEU A 24 -2.22 -11.18 2.34
N PHE A 25 -2.43 -11.86 3.48
CA PHE A 25 -1.91 -13.21 3.70
C PHE A 25 -2.57 -14.26 2.80
N GLN A 26 -3.86 -14.09 2.48
CA GLN A 26 -4.60 -14.99 1.61
C GLN A 26 -4.20 -14.83 0.14
N GLU A 27 -3.98 -13.60 -0.32
CA GLU A 27 -3.73 -13.30 -1.73
C GLU A 27 -2.27 -13.55 -2.15
N TYR A 28 -1.31 -13.31 -1.25
CA TYR A 28 0.12 -13.34 -1.58
C TYR A 28 0.86 -14.63 -1.18
N ASN A 29 0.15 -15.65 -0.67
CA ASN A 29 0.72 -16.92 -0.17
C ASN A 29 2.00 -16.71 0.68
N ILE A 30 1.84 -16.01 1.80
CA ILE A 30 2.96 -15.60 2.67
C ILE A 30 3.53 -16.80 3.43
N GLU A 31 4.82 -17.11 3.24
CA GLU A 31 5.52 -18.20 3.93
C GLU A 31 6.64 -17.69 4.86
N SER A 32 7.14 -16.48 4.60
CA SER A 32 8.27 -15.88 5.28
C SER A 32 8.11 -14.38 5.53
N ALA A 33 8.97 -13.82 6.39
CA ALA A 33 9.01 -12.38 6.64
C ALA A 33 9.45 -11.58 5.40
N THR A 34 10.19 -12.20 4.47
CA THR A 34 10.58 -11.57 3.20
C THR A 34 9.35 -11.41 2.31
N ASP A 35 8.50 -12.43 2.22
CA ASP A 35 7.28 -12.40 1.42
C ASP A 35 6.33 -11.31 1.94
N ILE A 36 6.26 -11.09 3.25
CA ILE A 36 5.49 -9.98 3.84
C ILE A 36 6.00 -8.63 3.30
N GLN A 37 7.32 -8.44 3.25
CA GLN A 37 7.89 -7.17 2.79
C GLN A 37 7.63 -6.97 1.30
N ASP A 38 7.76 -8.00 0.49
CA ASP A 38 7.55 -7.92 -0.96
C ASP A 38 6.06 -7.71 -1.29
N ALA A 39 5.17 -8.45 -0.63
CA ALA A 39 3.71 -8.23 -0.75
C ALA A 39 3.30 -6.80 -0.36
N LEU A 40 3.86 -6.25 0.72
CA LEU A 40 3.58 -4.87 1.13
C LEU A 40 4.11 -3.83 0.12
N LYS A 41 5.28 -4.05 -0.48
CA LYS A 41 5.83 -3.17 -1.52
C LYS A 41 4.94 -3.19 -2.76
N ASP A 42 4.55 -4.39 -3.19
CA ASP A 42 3.73 -4.58 -4.37
C ASP A 42 2.32 -3.98 -4.19
N LEU A 43 1.66 -4.25 -3.06
CA LEU A 43 0.34 -3.70 -2.76
C LEU A 43 0.37 -2.17 -2.71
N LEU A 44 1.34 -1.59 -2.00
CA LEU A 44 1.46 -0.14 -1.89
C LEU A 44 1.84 0.51 -3.23
N GLY A 45 2.76 -0.11 -3.98
CA GLY A 45 3.16 0.36 -5.30
C GLY A 45 2.02 0.33 -6.31
N GLY A 46 1.23 -0.75 -6.32
CA GLY A 46 0.02 -0.86 -7.14
C GLY A 46 -1.02 0.19 -6.78
N THR A 47 -1.28 0.41 -5.49
CA THR A 47 -2.23 1.42 -5.01
C THR A 47 -1.82 2.83 -5.45
N ILE A 48 -0.55 3.20 -5.24
CA ILE A 48 -0.04 4.52 -5.64
C ILE A 48 -0.11 4.69 -7.16
N LYS A 49 0.27 3.66 -7.92
CA LYS A 49 0.18 3.69 -9.38
C LYS A 49 -1.26 3.93 -9.84
N GLN A 50 -2.24 3.22 -9.28
CA GLN A 50 -3.65 3.42 -9.62
C GLN A 50 -4.13 4.83 -9.26
N MET A 51 -3.69 5.38 -8.13
CA MET A 51 -4.00 6.76 -7.75
C MET A 51 -3.42 7.76 -8.77
N MET A 52 -2.17 7.56 -9.18
CA MET A 52 -1.54 8.40 -10.19
C MET A 52 -2.21 8.29 -11.56
N GLU A 53 -2.57 7.08 -12.00
CA GLU A 53 -3.30 6.85 -13.25
C GLU A 53 -4.69 7.52 -13.20
N THR A 54 -5.40 7.41 -12.09
CA THR A 54 -6.70 8.07 -11.89
C THR A 54 -6.57 9.59 -11.95
N GLU A 55 -5.56 10.17 -11.29
CA GLU A 55 -5.29 11.61 -11.39
C GLU A 55 -4.98 12.02 -12.84
N MET A 56 -4.19 11.23 -13.57
CA MET A 56 -3.87 11.51 -14.97
C MET A 56 -5.08 11.42 -15.91
N ASP A 57 -5.97 10.44 -15.70
CA ASP A 57 -7.21 10.26 -16.46
C ASP A 57 -8.21 11.40 -16.16
N GLU A 58 -8.31 11.83 -14.90
CA GLU A 58 -9.10 13.02 -14.51
C GLU A 58 -8.53 14.32 -15.10
N HIS A 59 -7.25 14.32 -15.47
CA HIS A 59 -6.57 15.40 -16.15
C HIS A 59 -6.63 15.33 -17.69
N GLU A 60 -7.28 14.36 -18.32
CA GLU A 60 -7.52 14.39 -19.78
C GLU A 60 -8.43 15.59 -20.11
N PRO A 61 -7.90 16.68 -20.69
CA PRO A 61 -8.73 17.83 -21.00
C PRO A 61 -9.66 17.40 -22.12
N VAL A 62 -10.96 17.63 -21.92
CA VAL A 62 -12.02 17.65 -22.94
C VAL A 62 -11.47 18.19 -24.26
N ARG A 63 -10.93 17.30 -25.09
CA ARG A 63 -10.55 17.53 -26.48
C ARG A 63 -11.30 16.51 -27.31
N LEU A 64 -12.62 16.63 -27.30
CA LEU A 64 -13.45 16.42 -28.47
C LEU A 64 -14.86 16.93 -28.16
N ALA A 65 -15.03 18.25 -28.17
CA ALA A 65 -16.33 18.86 -28.40
C ALA A 65 -16.15 19.98 -29.43
N VAL A 66 -16.43 19.58 -30.68
CA VAL A 66 -16.73 20.41 -31.87
C VAL A 66 -15.56 21.15 -32.50
#